data_AF-A0A9E4KNW5-F1
#
_entry.id   AF-A0A9E4KNW5-F1
#
_cell.length_a   1.000
_cell.length_b   1.000
_cell.length_c   1.000
_cell.angle_alpha   90.00
_cell.angle_beta   90.00
_cell.angle_gamma   90.00
#
_symmetry.space_group_name_H-M   'P 1'
#
loop_
_entity.id
_entity.type
_entity.pdbx_description
1 polymer ?
#
loop_
_entity_poly.entity_id
_entity_poly.type
_entity_poly.pdbx_seq_one_letter_code
_entity_poly.pdbx_strand_id
1 'polypeptide(L)'
;MVAIISVPGRKPFLLGVFILASLLVSVTFISCRQRSNIDSSDEVARSGEVNLVWESWSLIMDFYVEGDSLDSEEATGNAVTGMLETAKKSAYPFLTELDSVSAKPSSDVPGELTDVWKAWVLLKEKWPDMDNKLLADAAVQGLLKTIGDDSAVHLNPQSYDRARERLKGSYYGIGASVASQDGKMVLLPMNDSPAEKAGVEVGDVVLEVDQEPVEGKSFQEVIER
;
A
#
# COMPACT_ATOMS: atom_id res chain seq x y z
N MET A 1 -48.46 -40.26 59.53
CA MET A 1 -48.61 -40.75 60.92
C MET A 1 -47.55 -41.80 61.17
N VAL A 2 -46.37 -41.39 61.68
CA VAL A 2 -45.37 -42.19 62.41
C VAL A 2 -44.64 -41.20 63.31
N ALA A 3 -44.52 -41.52 64.59
CA ALA A 3 -43.89 -40.71 65.63
C ALA A 3 -42.49 -41.27 65.97
N ILE A 4 -41.89 -40.68 67.02
CA ILE A 4 -40.69 -41.06 67.82
C ILE A 4 -39.32 -40.68 67.19
N ILE A 5 -38.31 -40.07 67.85
CA ILE A 5 -37.93 -39.89 69.28
C ILE A 5 -37.23 -38.52 69.50
N SER A 6 -37.47 -37.94 70.69
CA SER A 6 -36.92 -36.69 71.25
C SER A 6 -35.61 -36.91 72.01
N VAL A 7 -34.64 -35.98 71.87
CA VAL A 7 -33.51 -35.79 72.80
C VAL A 7 -33.51 -34.31 73.22
N PRO A 8 -33.52 -33.96 74.52
CA PRO A 8 -33.68 -32.59 74.98
C PRO A 8 -32.32 -31.90 75.15
N GLY A 9 -32.21 -30.63 74.74
CA GLY A 9 -31.13 -29.77 75.23
C GLY A 9 -30.48 -28.78 74.26
N ARG A 10 -31.25 -27.95 73.54
CA ARG A 10 -30.89 -26.55 73.26
C ARG A 10 -32.10 -25.80 72.69
N LYS A 11 -32.46 -24.68 73.34
CA LYS A 11 -33.56 -23.79 72.93
C LYS A 11 -33.17 -22.93 71.72
N PRO A 12 -34.18 -22.43 70.98
CA PRO A 12 -34.07 -21.96 69.60
C PRO A 12 -34.02 -20.44 69.49
N PHE A 13 -33.57 -19.93 68.33
CA PHE A 13 -34.09 -18.65 67.83
C PHE A 13 -34.31 -18.74 66.33
N LEU A 14 -35.54 -18.38 65.94
CA LEU A 14 -36.08 -18.37 64.60
C LEU A 14 -35.52 -17.20 63.77
N LEU A 15 -35.60 -17.41 62.45
CA LEU A 15 -36.30 -16.56 61.47
C LEU A 15 -35.39 -15.95 60.39
N GLY A 16 -35.66 -16.34 59.14
CA GLY A 16 -35.17 -15.63 57.96
C GLY A 16 -34.93 -16.50 56.74
N VAL A 17 -35.97 -17.12 56.19
CA VAL A 17 -35.94 -17.55 54.78
C VAL A 17 -36.08 -16.30 53.92
N PHE A 18 -35.06 -15.98 53.13
CA PHE A 18 -35.24 -15.23 51.89
C PHE A 18 -34.38 -15.88 50.80
N ILE A 19 -35.07 -16.57 49.91
CA ILE A 19 -34.57 -16.99 48.60
C ILE A 19 -34.45 -15.71 47.78
N LEU A 20 -33.25 -15.38 47.30
CA LEU A 20 -33.12 -14.51 46.13
C LEU A 20 -31.95 -14.95 45.25
N ALA A 21 -32.36 -15.34 44.05
CA ALA A 21 -31.66 -15.58 42.80
C ALA A 21 -30.24 -14.98 42.62
N SER A 22 -29.39 -15.81 42.00
CA SER A 22 -28.58 -15.49 40.82
C SER A 22 -27.64 -14.30 40.88
N LEU A 23 -26.32 -14.56 41.00
CA LEU A 23 -25.31 -14.14 40.01
C LEU A 23 -23.92 -14.66 40.39
N LEU A 24 -23.50 -15.71 39.68
CA LEU A 24 -22.11 -16.04 39.45
C LEU A 24 -21.64 -15.17 38.27
N VAL A 25 -20.77 -14.18 38.50
CA VAL A 25 -19.85 -13.71 37.46
C VAL A 25 -18.48 -13.52 38.07
N SER A 26 -17.67 -14.55 37.82
CA SER A 26 -16.22 -14.57 37.67
C SER A 26 -15.49 -13.24 37.94
N VAL A 27 -14.77 -13.22 39.07
CA VAL A 27 -13.64 -12.32 39.31
C VAL A 27 -12.48 -12.79 38.43
N THR A 28 -12.47 -12.42 37.16
CA THR A 28 -11.26 -12.41 36.33
C THR A 28 -11.52 -11.54 35.11
N PHE A 29 -11.22 -10.24 35.17
CA PHE A 29 -10.91 -9.39 34.01
C PHE A 29 -10.42 -8.02 34.51
N ILE A 30 -9.24 -8.00 35.11
CA ILE A 30 -8.39 -6.80 35.11
C ILE A 30 -7.17 -7.14 34.27
N SER A 31 -7.39 -7.10 32.96
CA SER A 31 -6.37 -6.88 31.94
C SER A 31 -7.10 -6.31 30.75
N CYS A 32 -7.58 -5.08 30.94
CA CYS A 32 -8.07 -4.27 29.84
C CYS A 32 -7.04 -3.17 29.60
N ARG A 33 -6.68 -3.02 28.32
CA ARG A 33 -5.91 -1.91 27.72
C ARG A 33 -4.41 -2.16 27.44
N GLN A 34 -4.11 -3.18 26.65
CA GLN A 34 -3.01 -3.15 25.65
C GLN A 34 -3.09 -4.39 24.74
N ARG A 35 -4.17 -4.53 23.95
CA ARG A 35 -4.31 -5.64 22.99
C ARG A 35 -5.05 -5.29 21.70
N SER A 36 -5.00 -4.03 21.29
CA SER A 36 -5.61 -3.58 20.03
C SER A 36 -4.62 -3.08 18.97
N ASN A 37 -3.35 -2.84 19.31
CA ASN A 37 -2.35 -2.34 18.35
C ASN A 37 -1.42 -3.43 17.80
N ILE A 38 -1.36 -4.60 18.45
CA ILE A 38 -0.49 -5.72 18.02
C ILE A 38 -1.21 -6.61 16.98
N ASP A 39 -2.54 -6.68 17.02
CA ASP A 39 -3.33 -7.55 16.13
C ASP A 39 -3.50 -6.93 14.72
N SER A 40 -3.69 -5.60 14.64
CA SER A 40 -3.89 -4.89 13.38
C SER A 40 -2.61 -4.74 12.56
N SER A 41 -1.45 -4.54 13.21
CA SER A 41 -0.16 -4.44 12.52
C SER A 41 0.26 -5.77 11.90
N ASP A 42 -0.04 -6.88 12.57
CA ASP A 42 0.20 -8.25 12.11
C ASP A 42 -0.73 -8.70 10.95
N GLU A 43 -1.95 -8.15 10.86
CA GLU A 43 -2.89 -8.41 9.76
C GLU A 43 -2.58 -7.52 8.53
N VAL A 44 -2.24 -6.25 8.77
CA VAL A 44 -1.81 -5.29 7.74
C VAL A 44 -0.46 -5.67 7.12
N ALA A 45 0.45 -6.24 7.90
CA ALA A 45 1.71 -6.80 7.41
C ALA A 45 1.53 -8.15 6.68
N ARG A 46 0.37 -8.80 6.80
CA ARG A 46 0.02 -10.04 6.09
C ARG A 46 -0.81 -9.82 4.83
N SER A 47 -1.10 -8.58 4.48
CA SER A 47 -1.67 -8.27 3.17
C SER A 47 -0.68 -8.79 2.11
N GLY A 48 -1.12 -9.70 1.24
CA GLY A 48 -0.22 -10.35 0.28
C GLY A 48 0.49 -9.35 -0.64
N GLU A 49 -0.02 -8.13 -0.72
CA GLU A 49 0.58 -7.02 -1.47
C GLU A 49 1.90 -6.53 -0.88
N VAL A 50 2.08 -6.47 0.45
CA VAL A 50 3.36 -6.02 1.03
C VAL A 50 4.48 -7.05 0.81
N ASN A 51 4.13 -8.34 0.70
CA ASN A 51 5.11 -9.40 0.43
C ASN A 51 5.82 -9.20 -0.91
N LEU A 52 5.17 -8.56 -1.88
CA LEU A 52 5.78 -8.17 -3.15
C LEU A 52 7.06 -7.35 -2.93
N VAL A 53 7.09 -6.51 -1.89
CA VAL A 53 8.26 -5.68 -1.56
C VAL A 53 9.43 -6.55 -1.13
N TRP A 54 9.19 -7.55 -0.29
CA TRP A 54 10.22 -8.47 0.23
C TRP A 54 10.74 -9.41 -0.85
N GLU A 55 9.83 -9.94 -1.66
CA GLU A 55 10.16 -10.78 -2.81
C GLU A 55 10.99 -9.99 -3.83
N SER A 56 10.58 -8.75 -4.14
CA SER A 56 11.32 -7.89 -5.07
C SER A 56 12.71 -7.57 -4.54
N TRP A 57 12.85 -7.25 -3.25
CA TRP A 57 14.16 -7.03 -2.65
C TRP A 57 15.06 -8.26 -2.77
N SER A 58 14.53 -9.45 -2.50
CA SER A 58 15.28 -10.70 -2.65
C SER A 58 15.77 -10.87 -4.08
N LEU A 59 14.91 -10.61 -5.08
CA LEU A 59 15.30 -10.65 -6.50
C LEU A 59 16.34 -9.59 -6.87
N ILE A 60 16.23 -8.37 -6.33
CA ILE A 60 17.21 -7.31 -6.57
C ILE A 60 18.58 -7.75 -6.06
N MET A 61 18.64 -8.26 -4.83
CA MET A 61 19.88 -8.72 -4.23
C MET A 61 20.45 -9.96 -4.96
N ASP A 62 19.61 -10.86 -5.45
CA ASP A 62 20.04 -12.08 -6.15
C ASP A 62 20.54 -11.81 -7.58
N PHE A 63 19.93 -10.87 -8.31
CA PHE A 63 20.17 -10.69 -9.74
C PHE A 63 20.96 -9.43 -10.11
N TYR A 64 20.92 -8.37 -9.28
CA TYR A 64 21.50 -7.08 -9.63
C TYR A 64 22.71 -6.68 -8.77
N VAL A 65 22.96 -7.36 -7.66
CA VAL A 65 23.97 -6.93 -6.67
C VAL A 65 24.99 -8.03 -6.45
N GLU A 66 26.22 -7.82 -6.92
CA GLU A 66 27.36 -8.64 -6.47
C GLU A 66 27.84 -8.13 -5.10
N GLY A 67 27.41 -8.79 -4.03
CA GLY A 67 28.05 -8.82 -2.71
C GLY A 67 28.01 -7.57 -1.83
N ASP A 68 28.34 -6.37 -2.35
CA ASP A 68 28.61 -5.17 -1.53
C ASP A 68 28.25 -3.82 -2.21
N SER A 69 27.58 -3.80 -3.37
CA SER A 69 27.45 -2.55 -4.15
C SER A 69 26.17 -1.75 -3.95
N LEU A 70 25.11 -2.34 -3.37
CA LEU A 70 23.83 -1.64 -3.21
C LEU A 70 23.73 -0.98 -1.85
N ASP A 71 23.60 0.34 -1.84
CA ASP A 71 23.31 1.11 -0.64
C ASP A 71 21.87 0.82 -0.18
N SER A 72 21.75 -0.02 0.85
CA SER A 72 20.45 -0.42 1.39
C SER A 72 19.72 0.73 2.09
N GLU A 73 20.45 1.70 2.64
CA GLU A 73 19.86 2.90 3.26
C GLU A 73 19.25 3.79 2.17
N GLU A 74 19.95 3.99 1.06
CA GLU A 74 19.41 4.71 -0.09
C GLU A 74 18.18 3.99 -0.69
N ALA A 75 18.25 2.66 -0.88
CA ALA A 75 17.15 1.88 -1.43
C ALA A 75 15.89 1.95 -0.55
N THR A 76 16.06 1.79 0.76
CA THR A 76 14.94 1.87 1.71
C THR A 76 14.37 3.29 1.79
N GLY A 77 15.22 4.32 1.78
CA GLY A 77 14.81 5.72 1.71
C GLY A 77 14.00 6.03 0.45
N ASN A 78 14.43 5.53 -0.70
CA ASN A 78 13.71 5.67 -1.97
C ASN A 78 12.37 4.93 -1.97
N ALA A 79 12.30 3.73 -1.36
CA ALA A 79 11.06 2.98 -1.19
C ALA A 79 10.04 3.74 -0.32
N VAL A 80 10.47 4.26 0.83
CA VAL A 80 9.62 5.08 1.72
C VAL A 80 9.17 6.37 0.99
N THR A 81 10.07 6.99 0.24
CA THR A 81 9.75 8.20 -0.55
C THR A 81 8.68 7.91 -1.61
N GLY A 82 8.82 6.83 -2.37
CA GLY A 82 7.82 6.42 -3.37
C GLY A 82 6.45 6.19 -2.73
N MET A 83 6.40 5.49 -1.60
CA MET A 83 5.16 5.30 -0.85
C MET A 83 4.50 6.63 -0.45
N LEU A 84 5.27 7.58 0.05
CA LEU A 84 4.76 8.89 0.47
C LEU A 84 4.29 9.74 -0.71
N GLU A 85 5.03 9.76 -1.81
CA GLU A 85 4.66 10.46 -3.04
C GLU A 85 3.33 9.94 -3.60
N THR A 86 3.21 8.62 -3.73
CA THR A 86 1.97 7.94 -4.15
C THR A 86 0.81 8.21 -3.19
N ALA A 87 1.08 8.20 -1.89
CA ALA A 87 0.10 8.55 -0.86
C ALA A 87 -0.23 10.04 -0.79
N LYS A 88 0.46 10.88 -1.57
CA LYS A 88 0.38 12.36 -1.53
C LYS A 88 0.61 12.90 -0.12
N LYS A 89 1.60 12.37 0.59
CA LYS A 89 1.97 12.77 1.95
C LYS A 89 3.34 13.42 1.96
N SER A 90 3.50 14.38 2.87
CA SER A 90 4.79 15.00 3.13
C SER A 90 5.69 14.06 3.94
N ALA A 91 6.99 14.05 3.62
CA ALA A 91 8.00 13.33 4.40
C ALA A 91 8.10 13.83 5.84
N TYR A 92 7.91 15.12 6.08
CA TYR A 92 7.80 15.67 7.43
C TYR A 92 6.33 16.04 7.73
N PRO A 93 5.75 15.66 8.89
CA PRO A 93 6.38 15.03 10.06
C PRO A 93 6.45 13.50 10.03
N PHE A 94 6.09 12.86 8.91
CA PHE A 94 6.00 11.39 8.83
C PHE A 94 7.25 10.66 9.31
N LEU A 95 8.45 11.09 8.89
CA LEU A 95 9.71 10.47 9.29
C LEU A 95 9.97 10.57 10.80
N THR A 96 9.50 11.62 11.46
CA THR A 96 9.61 11.75 12.93
C THR A 96 8.72 10.75 13.65
N GLU A 97 7.58 10.43 13.06
CA GLU A 97 6.65 9.44 13.61
C GLU A 97 7.09 8.01 13.31
N LEU A 98 7.85 7.80 12.23
CA LEU A 98 8.40 6.50 11.85
C LEU A 98 9.27 5.91 12.97
N ASP A 99 10.13 6.73 13.59
CA ASP A 99 10.97 6.33 14.72
C ASP A 99 10.17 5.96 15.98
N SER A 100 8.93 6.45 16.08
CA SER A 100 8.03 6.16 17.20
C SER A 100 7.28 4.83 17.05
N VAL A 101 7.35 4.21 15.86
CA VAL A 101 6.73 2.90 15.60
C VAL A 101 7.50 1.83 16.38
N SER A 102 6.92 1.40 17.50
CA SER A 102 7.49 0.38 18.40
C SER A 102 7.20 -1.07 17.99
N ALA A 103 6.34 -1.25 16.99
CA ALA A 103 6.02 -2.56 16.46
C ALA A 103 7.28 -3.20 15.84
N LYS A 104 7.39 -4.53 15.93
CA LYS A 104 8.52 -5.27 15.37
C LYS A 104 8.06 -6.03 14.14
N PRO A 105 8.84 -6.03 13.05
CA PRO A 105 8.51 -6.83 11.88
C PRO A 105 8.56 -8.33 12.21
N SER A 106 7.79 -9.10 11.45
CA SER A 106 7.86 -10.55 11.45
C SER A 106 9.18 -11.05 10.83
N SER A 107 9.52 -12.32 11.07
CA SER A 107 10.83 -12.89 10.70
C SER A 107 11.09 -13.02 9.20
N ASP A 108 10.05 -12.88 8.39
CA ASP A 108 10.07 -12.90 6.93
C ASP A 108 10.42 -11.53 6.30
N VAL A 109 10.38 -10.44 7.07
CA VAL A 109 10.82 -9.13 6.60
C VAL A 109 12.35 -9.06 6.67
N PRO A 110 13.05 -8.77 5.57
CA PRO A 110 14.49 -8.52 5.59
C PRO A 110 14.85 -7.40 6.56
N GLY A 111 15.94 -7.57 7.31
CA GLY A 111 16.31 -6.63 8.38
C GLY A 111 16.55 -5.21 7.86
N GLU A 112 17.11 -5.11 6.65
CA GLU A 112 17.37 -3.88 5.91
C GLU A 112 16.07 -3.12 5.64
N LEU A 113 14.95 -3.82 5.45
CA LEU A 113 13.67 -3.23 5.08
C LEU A 113 12.77 -2.89 6.28
N THR A 114 13.33 -2.89 7.49
CA THR A 114 12.58 -2.58 8.72
C THR A 114 11.85 -1.24 8.61
N ASP A 115 12.48 -0.20 8.07
CA ASP A 115 11.87 1.12 7.98
C ASP A 115 10.82 1.22 6.87
N VAL A 116 10.98 0.45 5.78
CA VAL A 116 9.94 0.28 4.76
C VAL A 116 8.70 -0.39 5.37
N TRP A 117 8.90 -1.44 6.18
CA TRP A 117 7.81 -2.10 6.89
C TRP A 117 7.12 -1.18 7.89
N LYS A 118 7.88 -0.43 8.71
CA LYS A 118 7.29 0.55 9.64
C LYS A 118 6.48 1.61 8.90
N ALA A 119 6.99 2.08 7.75
CA ALA A 119 6.33 3.09 6.95
C ALA A 119 5.01 2.56 6.38
N TRP A 120 5.00 1.31 5.90
CA TRP A 120 3.79 0.62 5.48
C TRP A 120 2.75 0.56 6.60
N VAL A 121 3.15 0.07 7.78
CA VAL A 121 2.27 -0.03 8.96
C VAL A 121 1.70 1.33 9.33
N LEU A 122 2.54 2.36 9.41
CA LEU A 122 2.12 3.71 9.78
C LEU A 122 1.17 4.34 8.75
N LEU A 123 1.43 4.15 7.46
CA LEU A 123 0.56 4.62 6.39
C LEU A 123 -0.81 3.94 6.44
N LYS A 124 -0.83 2.63 6.68
CA LYS A 124 -2.07 1.85 6.76
C LYS A 124 -2.87 2.13 8.03
N GLU A 125 -2.20 2.39 9.15
CA GLU A 125 -2.86 2.80 10.39
C GLU A 125 -3.54 4.16 10.22
N LYS A 126 -2.84 5.13 9.62
CA LYS A 126 -3.37 6.49 9.44
C LYS A 126 -4.38 6.60 8.29
N TRP A 127 -4.22 5.81 7.24
CA TRP A 127 -5.02 5.87 6.02
C TRP A 127 -5.40 4.44 5.56
N PRO A 128 -6.36 3.80 6.25
CA PRO A 128 -6.73 2.40 6.01
C PRO A 128 -7.32 2.16 4.61
N ASP A 129 -7.96 3.17 4.01
CA ASP A 129 -8.61 3.08 2.70
C ASP A 129 -7.64 3.20 1.51
N MET A 130 -6.34 3.34 1.77
CA MET A 130 -5.31 3.41 0.72
C MET A 130 -5.19 2.08 -0.02
N ASP A 131 -5.02 2.15 -1.34
CA ASP A 131 -4.78 0.99 -2.19
C ASP A 131 -3.42 0.35 -1.87
N ASN A 132 -3.47 -0.84 -1.27
CA ASN A 132 -2.28 -1.60 -0.90
C ASN A 132 -1.43 -1.95 -2.13
N LYS A 133 -2.06 -2.28 -3.26
CA LYS A 133 -1.34 -2.66 -4.47
C LYS A 133 -0.54 -1.48 -4.99
N LEU A 134 -1.18 -0.32 -5.06
CA LEU A 134 -0.52 0.90 -5.51
C LEU A 134 0.64 1.29 -4.58
N LEU A 135 0.44 1.13 -3.27
CA LEU A 135 1.47 1.40 -2.27
C LEU A 135 2.67 0.44 -2.40
N ALA A 136 2.41 -0.86 -2.61
CA ALA A 136 3.45 -1.87 -2.79
C ALA A 136 4.23 -1.65 -4.09
N ASP A 137 3.51 -1.38 -5.19
CA ASP A 137 4.12 -1.04 -6.48
C ASP A 137 5.05 0.18 -6.34
N ALA A 138 4.65 1.20 -5.58
CA ALA A 138 5.46 2.39 -5.33
C ALA A 138 6.71 2.10 -4.48
N ALA A 139 6.59 1.27 -3.46
CA ALA A 139 7.74 0.84 -2.65
C ALA A 139 8.77 0.09 -3.50
N VAL A 140 8.33 -0.87 -4.33
CA VAL A 140 9.20 -1.63 -5.25
C VAL A 140 9.87 -0.71 -6.26
N GLN A 141 9.13 0.24 -6.85
CA GLN A 141 9.72 1.24 -7.74
C GLN A 141 10.80 2.06 -7.06
N GLY A 142 10.59 2.43 -5.79
CA GLY A 142 11.61 3.12 -4.98
C GLY A 142 12.86 2.26 -4.77
N LEU A 143 12.73 0.98 -4.45
CA LEU A 143 13.87 0.06 -4.33
C LEU A 143 14.69 -0.01 -5.62
N LEU A 144 14.02 -0.10 -6.78
CA LEU A 144 14.67 -0.23 -8.08
C LEU A 144 15.45 1.04 -8.49
N LYS A 145 15.07 2.23 -8.01
CA LYS A 145 15.77 3.50 -8.34
C LYS A 145 17.26 3.46 -7.96
N THR A 146 17.61 2.72 -6.91
CA THR A 146 19.00 2.64 -6.41
C THR A 146 19.90 1.75 -7.26
N ILE A 147 19.34 0.89 -8.12
CA ILE A 147 20.12 -0.01 -8.99
C ILE A 147 20.86 0.78 -10.07
N GLY A 148 20.32 1.93 -10.49
CA GLY A 148 20.92 2.76 -11.54
C GLY A 148 20.87 2.16 -12.95
N ASP A 149 20.11 1.07 -13.15
CA ASP A 149 19.80 0.49 -14.46
C ASP A 149 18.40 0.93 -14.91
N ASP A 150 18.34 1.76 -15.96
CA ASP A 150 17.08 2.25 -16.54
C ASP A 150 16.18 1.13 -17.09
N SER A 151 16.74 -0.06 -17.31
CA SER A 151 15.99 -1.25 -17.77
C SER A 151 15.31 -1.99 -16.62
N ALA A 152 15.73 -1.75 -15.37
CA ALA A 152 15.17 -2.38 -14.19
C ALA A 152 13.87 -1.68 -13.77
N VAL A 153 12.74 -2.17 -14.30
CA VAL A 153 11.42 -1.57 -14.06
C VAL A 153 10.43 -2.56 -13.48
N HIS A 154 9.63 -2.09 -12.51
CA HIS A 154 8.47 -2.82 -12.02
C HIS A 154 7.27 -2.54 -12.94
N LEU A 155 6.70 -3.60 -13.52
CA LEU A 155 5.52 -3.50 -14.38
C LEU A 155 4.33 -4.16 -13.70
N ASN A 156 3.37 -3.33 -13.28
CA ASN A 156 2.04 -3.81 -12.92
C ASN A 156 1.33 -4.40 -14.17
N PRO A 157 0.21 -5.15 -14.01
CA PRO A 157 -0.44 -5.83 -15.13
C PRO A 157 -0.75 -4.92 -16.32
N GLN A 158 -1.27 -3.72 -16.05
CA GLN A 158 -1.61 -2.75 -17.08
C GLN A 158 -0.35 -2.23 -17.82
N SER A 159 0.71 -1.91 -17.08
CA SER A 159 1.99 -1.48 -17.65
C SER A 159 2.68 -2.60 -18.43
N TYR A 160 2.56 -3.85 -17.96
CA TYR A 160 3.07 -5.03 -18.64
C TYR A 160 2.37 -5.27 -19.97
N ASP A 161 1.03 -5.18 -20.00
CA ASP A 161 0.27 -5.34 -21.24
C ASP A 161 0.66 -4.28 -22.27
N ARG A 162 0.78 -3.01 -21.86
CA ARG A 162 1.30 -1.94 -22.72
C ARG A 162 2.73 -2.20 -23.21
N ALA A 163 3.63 -2.65 -22.33
CA ALA A 163 5.00 -2.98 -22.70
C ALA A 163 5.03 -4.13 -23.72
N ARG A 164 4.20 -5.16 -23.51
CA ARG A 164 4.05 -6.30 -24.41
C ARG A 164 3.49 -5.90 -25.77
N GLU A 165 2.52 -4.99 -25.82
CA GLU A 165 1.98 -4.43 -27.06
C GLU A 165 3.05 -3.67 -27.85
N ARG A 166 3.84 -2.82 -27.17
CA ARG A 166 4.99 -2.12 -27.76
C ARG A 166 5.98 -3.11 -28.37
N LEU A 167 6.34 -4.17 -27.64
CA LEU A 167 7.28 -5.20 -28.11
C LEU A 167 6.74 -6.01 -29.30
N LYS A 168 5.41 -6.20 -29.36
CA LYS A 168 4.75 -6.87 -30.50
C LYS A 168 4.55 -5.95 -31.71
N GLY A 169 5.00 -4.70 -31.65
CA GLY A 169 4.78 -3.71 -32.70
C GLY A 169 3.30 -3.31 -32.87
N SER A 170 2.45 -3.65 -31.90
CA SER A 170 1.05 -3.23 -31.86
C SER A 170 0.99 -1.88 -31.15
N TYR A 171 1.30 -0.80 -31.87
CA TYR A 171 1.06 0.55 -31.37
C TYR A 171 -0.45 0.83 -31.45
N TYR A 172 -1.11 0.93 -30.30
CA TYR A 172 -2.44 1.52 -30.24
C TYR A 172 -2.28 3.04 -30.10
N GLY A 173 -2.72 3.76 -31.12
CA GLY A 173 -2.63 5.22 -31.20
C GLY A 173 -2.61 5.68 -32.64
N ILE A 174 -2.66 7.00 -32.85
CA ILE A 174 -2.62 7.57 -34.20
C ILE A 174 -1.21 7.61 -34.79
N GLY A 175 -0.16 7.37 -33.99
CA GLY A 175 1.24 7.42 -34.45
C GLY A 175 1.76 8.84 -34.63
N ALA A 176 1.45 9.71 -33.67
CA ALA A 176 2.01 11.04 -33.53
C ALA A 176 2.54 11.24 -32.10
N SER A 177 3.63 11.99 -31.97
CA SER A 177 4.10 12.52 -30.69
C SER A 177 3.34 13.79 -30.36
N VAL A 178 3.10 14.05 -29.08
CA VAL A 178 2.42 15.25 -28.59
C VAL A 178 3.41 16.08 -27.78
N ALA A 179 3.54 17.35 -28.11
CA ALA A 179 4.28 18.34 -27.34
C ALA A 179 3.30 19.36 -26.76
N SER A 180 3.55 19.83 -25.53
CA SER A 180 2.80 20.97 -24.98
C SER A 180 3.57 22.25 -25.27
N GLN A 181 2.96 23.17 -26.01
CA GLN A 181 3.52 24.49 -26.33
C GLN A 181 2.46 25.56 -26.08
N ASP A 182 2.75 26.51 -25.19
CA ASP A 182 1.84 27.59 -24.81
C ASP A 182 0.42 27.13 -24.39
N GLY A 183 0.35 25.99 -23.67
CA GLY A 183 -0.93 25.40 -23.23
C GLY A 183 -1.70 24.66 -24.32
N LYS A 184 -1.11 24.50 -25.50
CA LYS A 184 -1.68 23.77 -26.64
C LYS A 184 -0.96 22.44 -26.84
N MET A 185 -1.71 21.41 -27.24
CA MET A 185 -1.14 20.14 -27.65
C MET A 185 -0.81 20.18 -29.14
N VAL A 186 0.48 20.16 -29.45
CA VAL A 186 1.04 20.21 -30.80
C VAL A 186 1.46 18.79 -31.23
N LEU A 187 1.06 18.38 -32.43
CA LEU A 187 1.35 17.06 -32.99
C LEU A 187 2.62 17.06 -33.83
N LEU A 188 3.36 15.96 -33.73
CA LEU A 188 4.46 15.59 -34.61
C LEU A 188 4.21 14.16 -35.12
N PRO A 189 3.69 13.99 -36.35
CA PRO A 189 3.44 12.66 -36.91
C PRO A 189 4.75 11.88 -37.09
N MET A 190 4.70 10.57 -36.87
CA MET A 190 5.77 9.66 -37.24
C MET A 190 5.65 9.27 -38.72
N ASN A 191 6.77 9.02 -39.39
CA ASN A 191 6.76 8.55 -40.79
C ASN A 191 5.99 7.23 -40.93
N ASP A 192 5.22 7.10 -42.01
CA ASP A 192 4.36 5.97 -42.38
C ASP A 192 3.23 5.67 -41.37
N SER A 193 2.94 6.58 -40.45
CA SER A 193 1.94 6.37 -39.39
C SER A 193 0.50 6.61 -39.86
N PRO A 194 -0.52 6.13 -39.11
CA PRO A 194 -1.91 6.48 -39.35
C PRO A 194 -2.18 7.99 -39.35
N ALA A 195 -1.52 8.76 -38.49
CA ALA A 195 -1.65 10.21 -38.40
C ALA A 195 -1.12 10.89 -39.67
N GLU A 196 0.08 10.51 -40.14
CA GLU A 196 0.61 11.03 -41.41
C GLU A 196 -0.32 10.67 -42.58
N LYS A 197 -0.80 9.42 -42.63
CA LYS A 197 -1.76 8.96 -43.65
C LYS A 197 -3.12 9.66 -43.57
N ALA A 198 -3.50 10.14 -42.39
CA ALA A 198 -4.69 10.97 -42.17
C ALA A 198 -4.46 12.45 -42.52
N GLY A 199 -3.24 12.83 -42.90
CA GLY A 199 -2.88 14.20 -43.29
C GLY A 199 -2.50 15.11 -42.11
N VAL A 200 -2.19 14.54 -40.95
CA VAL A 200 -1.64 15.31 -39.82
C VAL A 200 -0.24 15.78 -40.20
N GLU A 201 0.05 17.05 -39.98
CA GLU A 201 1.35 17.66 -40.23
C GLU A 201 2.05 18.08 -38.92
N VAL A 202 3.37 18.30 -39.02
CA VAL A 202 4.15 18.82 -37.90
C VAL A 202 3.66 20.23 -37.56
N GLY A 203 3.23 20.44 -36.33
CA GLY A 203 2.73 21.73 -35.86
C GLY A 203 1.21 21.81 -35.74
N ASP A 204 0.48 20.78 -36.16
CA ASP A 204 -0.96 20.70 -35.98
C ASP A 204 -1.33 20.75 -34.50
N VAL A 205 -2.38 21.50 -34.17
CA VAL A 205 -2.85 21.67 -32.78
C VAL A 205 -4.10 20.84 -32.56
N VAL A 206 -4.10 20.03 -31.50
CA VAL A 206 -5.29 19.29 -31.05
C VAL A 206 -6.26 20.26 -30.38
N LEU A 207 -7.46 20.39 -30.96
CA LEU A 207 -8.54 21.23 -30.40
C LEU A 207 -9.48 20.40 -29.54
N GLU A 208 -9.78 19.17 -29.98
CA GLU A 208 -10.72 18.26 -29.34
C GLU A 208 -10.29 16.80 -29.54
N VAL A 209 -10.67 15.95 -28.59
CA VAL A 209 -10.57 14.48 -28.66
C VAL A 209 -11.93 13.93 -28.25
N ASP A 210 -12.53 13.07 -29.07
CA ASP A 210 -13.87 12.50 -28.83
C ASP A 210 -14.96 13.55 -28.51
N GLN A 211 -14.94 14.66 -29.26
CA GLN A 211 -15.86 15.81 -29.11
C GLN A 211 -15.69 16.61 -27.81
N GLU A 212 -14.61 16.35 -27.06
CA GLU A 212 -14.28 17.09 -25.85
C GLU A 212 -13.11 18.04 -26.11
N PRO A 213 -13.25 19.34 -25.77
CA PRO A 213 -12.18 20.31 -25.96
C PRO A 213 -10.98 19.97 -25.08
N VAL A 214 -9.76 20.09 -25.61
CA VAL A 214 -8.52 19.74 -24.88
C VAL A 214 -7.72 20.96 -24.41
N GLU A 215 -8.20 22.16 -24.70
CA GLU A 215 -7.55 23.41 -24.27
C GLU A 215 -7.47 23.49 -22.73
N GLY A 216 -6.28 23.84 -22.23
CA GLY A 216 -6.03 23.97 -20.79
C GLY A 216 -5.93 22.64 -20.02
N LYS A 217 -6.08 21.50 -20.70
CA LYS A 217 -5.88 20.16 -20.10
C LYS A 217 -4.44 19.70 -20.33
N SER A 218 -3.89 19.00 -19.35
CA SER A 218 -2.63 18.26 -19.53
C SER A 218 -2.84 17.02 -20.40
N PHE A 219 -1.75 16.55 -21.01
CA PHE A 219 -1.77 15.33 -21.82
C PHE A 219 -2.25 14.11 -21.01
N GLN A 220 -1.80 13.98 -19.76
CA GLN A 220 -2.24 12.94 -18.84
C GLN A 220 -3.76 12.98 -18.61
N GLU A 221 -4.33 14.17 -18.35
CA GLU A 221 -5.79 14.33 -18.16
C GLU A 221 -6.63 14.00 -19.39
N VAL A 222 -6.06 14.04 -20.59
CA VAL A 222 -6.74 13.63 -21.83
C VAL A 222 -6.69 12.12 -22.03
N ILE A 223 -5.62 11.44 -21.59
CA ILE A 223 -5.44 9.98 -21.75
C ILE A 223 -6.09 9.17 -20.64
N GLU A 224 -6.11 9.66 -19.39
CA GLU A 224 -6.62 8.92 -18.23
C GLU A 224 -8.16 8.90 -18.13
N ARG A 225 -8.85 9.17 -19.24
CA ARG A 225 -10.32 9.19 -19.34
C ARG A 225 -10.84 7.84 -19.80
#